data_AF-T0GMG8-F1
#
_entry.id   AF-T0GMG8-F1
#
_cell.length_a   1.000
_cell.length_b   1.000
_cell.length_c   1.000
_cell.angle_alpha   90.00
_cell.angle_beta   90.00
_cell.angle_gamma   90.00
#
_symmetry.space_group_name_H-M   'P 1'
#
loop_
_entity.id
_entity.type
_entity.pdbx_description
1 polymer ?
#
loop_
_entity_poly.entity_id
_entity_poly.type
_entity_poly.pdbx_seq_one_letter_code
_entity_poly.pdbx_strand_id
1 'polypeptide(L)'
;MFGPTFDPDIGRQAARIASGPCAVPNSLRSHGELRLAFGQRNGRTVMKDSYQAGCLRARMPRRDEGGRPCAVLINTAGGLAEGDSVRQSVRWAAETSATVTGQAAEKVYRALSHGCRIDTQLRVEQGADAEWLPQETILFDCARLARETRILLDADVTFLGLEAVVLGRAAMGERMAHGALGDRMRIYRNGRLIYADALALEGDVDAMMRRSAIGGGAGAMAVIVHASARAAALLEPVRQA
;
A
#
# COMPACT_ATOMS: atom_id res chain seq x y z
N MET A 1 -24.36 -9.07 -10.69
CA MET A 1 -25.02 -9.14 -9.37
C MET A 1 -23.94 -8.89 -8.34
N PHE A 2 -24.04 -7.76 -7.62
CA PHE A 2 -22.98 -7.23 -6.75
C PHE A 2 -22.60 -8.26 -5.67
N GLY A 3 -21.38 -8.83 -5.78
CA GLY A 3 -20.73 -9.58 -4.70
C GLY A 3 -20.40 -8.65 -3.53
N PRO A 4 -20.08 -9.19 -2.34
CA PRO A 4 -20.26 -8.51 -1.07
C PRO A 4 -19.61 -7.13 -1.12
N THR A 5 -20.46 -6.13 -0.91
CA THR A 5 -20.06 -4.75 -0.71
C THR A 5 -18.92 -4.73 0.29
N PHE A 6 -17.82 -4.10 -0.12
CA PHE A 6 -16.73 -3.68 0.74
C PHE A 6 -17.34 -3.16 2.04
N ASP A 7 -17.15 -3.89 3.15
CA ASP A 7 -17.64 -3.46 4.45
C ASP A 7 -16.87 -2.19 4.84
N PRO A 8 -17.51 -1.00 4.86
CA PRO A 8 -16.82 0.24 5.15
C PRO A 8 -16.53 0.42 6.65
N ASP A 9 -17.04 -0.46 7.51
CA ASP A 9 -17.21 -0.22 8.95
C ASP A 9 -16.46 -1.18 9.88
N ILE A 10 -15.79 -2.21 9.37
CA ILE A 10 -14.85 -2.99 10.19
C ILE A 10 -13.68 -2.07 10.57
N GLY A 11 -13.75 -1.42 11.73
CA GLY A 11 -12.64 -0.73 12.42
C GLY A 11 -11.88 0.32 11.61
N ARG A 12 -12.52 1.41 11.18
CA ARG A 12 -11.83 2.64 10.78
C ARG A 12 -11.19 3.27 12.01
N GLN A 13 -9.92 3.02 12.23
CA GLN A 13 -9.15 3.78 13.20
C GLN A 13 -8.02 4.46 12.45
N ALA A 14 -8.34 5.59 11.81
CA ALA A 14 -7.38 6.43 11.12
C ALA A 14 -6.16 6.67 12.00
N ALA A 15 -4.96 6.61 11.42
CA ALA A 15 -3.80 7.21 12.05
C ALA A 15 -4.12 8.69 12.33
N ARG A 16 -3.98 9.11 13.59
CA ARG A 16 -4.30 10.48 14.00
C ARG A 16 -3.20 11.39 13.48
N ILE A 17 -3.45 12.07 12.37
CA ILE A 17 -2.74 13.31 12.03
C ILE A 17 -3.63 14.45 12.49
N ALA A 18 -3.06 15.43 13.20
CA ALA A 18 -3.77 16.64 13.57
C ALA A 18 -4.51 17.23 12.36
N SER A 19 -5.80 17.55 12.56
CA SER A 19 -6.68 18.13 11.56
C SER A 19 -6.83 19.63 11.80
N GLY A 20 -6.43 20.46 10.83
CA GLY A 20 -6.67 21.90 10.77
C GLY A 20 -7.10 22.32 9.37
N PRO A 21 -7.51 23.59 9.14
CA PRO A 21 -7.93 24.06 7.82
C PRO A 21 -6.79 23.94 6.81
N CYS A 22 -7.12 23.46 5.60
CA CYS A 22 -6.17 23.34 4.50
C CYS A 22 -5.74 24.72 4.03
N ALA A 23 -4.42 24.97 3.97
CA ALA A 23 -3.90 26.25 3.49
C ALA A 23 -4.14 26.46 1.98
N VAL A 24 -4.51 25.39 1.25
CA VAL A 24 -4.70 25.41 -0.19
C VAL A 24 -6.15 25.04 -0.53
N PRO A 25 -6.78 25.65 -1.55
CA PRO A 25 -8.14 25.29 -1.94
C PRO A 25 -8.29 23.80 -2.28
N ASN A 26 -9.37 23.17 -1.82
CA ASN A 26 -9.68 21.75 -2.10
C ASN A 26 -9.73 21.44 -3.60
N SER A 27 -10.06 22.41 -4.46
CA SER A 27 -10.08 22.23 -5.91
C SER A 27 -8.70 21.95 -6.52
N LEU A 28 -7.62 22.22 -5.79
CA LEU A 28 -6.24 21.93 -6.20
C LEU A 28 -5.70 20.63 -5.59
N ARG A 29 -6.54 19.88 -4.86
CA ARG A 29 -6.16 18.65 -4.17
C ARG A 29 -6.49 17.43 -5.01
N SER A 30 -5.58 16.47 -4.97
CA SER A 30 -5.70 15.22 -5.71
C SER A 30 -6.47 14.20 -4.86
N HIS A 31 -7.64 13.81 -5.35
CA HIS A 31 -8.42 12.71 -4.79
C HIS A 31 -8.47 11.55 -5.79
N GLY A 32 -7.74 10.47 -5.51
CA GLY A 32 -7.65 9.32 -6.39
C GLY A 32 -8.40 8.11 -5.85
N GLU A 33 -9.14 7.41 -6.72
CA GLU A 33 -9.74 6.12 -6.39
C GLU A 33 -9.43 5.09 -7.47
N LEU A 34 -9.02 3.90 -7.04
CA LEU A 34 -8.80 2.75 -7.91
C LEU A 34 -9.45 1.51 -7.33
N ARG A 35 -10.23 0.79 -8.15
CA ARG A 35 -10.77 -0.52 -7.80
C ARG A 35 -10.51 -1.50 -8.93
N LEU A 36 -9.77 -2.56 -8.64
CA LEU A 36 -9.42 -3.61 -9.59
C LEU A 36 -9.97 -4.95 -9.10
N ALA A 37 -10.53 -5.75 -10.01
CA ALA A 37 -10.90 -7.13 -9.73
C ALA A 37 -10.34 -8.05 -10.82
N PHE A 38 -9.61 -9.08 -10.38
CA PHE A 38 -9.19 -10.19 -11.22
C PHE A 38 -10.21 -11.31 -11.16
N GLY A 39 -10.44 -11.99 -12.28
CA GLY A 39 -11.34 -13.13 -12.36
C GLY A 39 -10.89 -14.13 -13.42
N GLN A 40 -11.46 -15.34 -13.37
CA GLN A 40 -11.21 -16.38 -14.36
C GLN A 40 -12.09 -16.19 -15.60
N ARG A 41 -11.51 -16.37 -16.78
CA ARG A 41 -12.20 -16.46 -18.07
C ARG A 41 -11.46 -17.44 -18.97
N ASN A 42 -12.16 -18.48 -19.44
CA ASN A 42 -11.60 -19.54 -20.29
C ASN A 42 -10.31 -20.16 -19.72
N GLY A 43 -10.32 -20.49 -18.43
CA GLY A 43 -9.16 -21.08 -17.74
C GLY A 43 -7.97 -20.14 -17.52
N ARG A 44 -8.14 -18.82 -17.72
CA ARG A 44 -7.08 -17.82 -17.54
C ARG A 44 -7.54 -16.67 -16.66
N THR A 45 -6.63 -16.10 -15.87
CA THR A 45 -6.90 -14.87 -15.12
C THR A 45 -6.93 -13.66 -16.05
N VAL A 46 -7.94 -12.81 -15.87
CA VAL A 46 -8.15 -11.54 -16.58
C VAL A 46 -8.54 -10.43 -15.61
N MET A 47 -8.32 -9.17 -15.98
CA MET A 47 -8.95 -8.04 -15.30
C MET A 47 -10.44 -8.03 -15.65
N LYS A 48 -11.28 -8.35 -14.68
CA LYS A 48 -12.73 -8.43 -14.86
C LYS A 48 -13.38 -7.07 -14.69
N ASP A 49 -12.97 -6.33 -13.66
CA ASP A 49 -13.47 -4.99 -13.35
C ASP A 49 -12.32 -4.01 -13.11
N SER A 50 -12.49 -2.78 -13.60
CA SER A 50 -11.56 -1.66 -13.36
C SER A 50 -12.35 -0.37 -13.22
N TYR A 51 -12.27 0.25 -12.06
CA TYR A 51 -12.76 1.60 -11.78
C TYR A 51 -11.58 2.50 -11.46
N GLN A 52 -11.50 3.66 -12.09
CA GLN A 52 -10.39 4.60 -11.99
C GLN A 52 -10.95 6.02 -11.93
N ALA A 53 -10.58 6.79 -10.91
CA ALA A 53 -11.02 8.17 -10.73
C ALA A 53 -9.88 9.06 -10.22
N GLY A 54 -9.97 10.35 -10.56
CA GLY A 54 -9.01 11.36 -10.13
C GLY A 54 -7.59 11.10 -10.65
N CYS A 55 -6.61 11.09 -9.75
CA CYS A 55 -5.20 10.92 -10.09
C CYS A 55 -4.75 9.46 -10.27
N LEU A 56 -5.57 8.46 -9.91
CA LEU A 56 -5.16 7.06 -10.02
C LEU A 56 -5.55 6.43 -11.36
N ARG A 57 -4.60 5.71 -11.95
CA ARG A 57 -4.81 4.86 -13.13
C ARG A 57 -4.18 3.48 -12.93
N ALA A 58 -4.62 2.51 -13.73
CA ALA A 58 -4.00 1.19 -13.83
C ALA A 58 -3.82 0.79 -15.30
N ARG A 59 -2.69 0.15 -15.60
CA ARG A 59 -2.40 -0.42 -16.92
C ARG A 59 -2.05 -1.89 -16.79
N MET A 60 -2.40 -2.65 -17.82
CA MET A 60 -2.07 -4.07 -17.95
C MET A 60 -1.08 -4.21 -19.12
N PRO A 61 0.23 -4.36 -18.86
CA PRO A 61 1.19 -4.66 -19.90
C PRO A 61 0.84 -5.96 -20.62
N ARG A 62 1.26 -6.08 -21.88
CA ARG A 62 1.21 -7.37 -22.59
C ARG A 62 2.16 -8.33 -21.90
N ARG A 63 1.78 -9.60 -21.89
CA ARG A 63 2.57 -10.68 -21.31
C ARG A 63 2.81 -11.75 -22.35
N ASP A 64 3.91 -12.46 -22.21
CA ASP A 64 4.18 -13.66 -22.98
C ASP A 64 3.15 -14.75 -22.65
N GLU A 65 3.04 -15.74 -23.52
CA GLU A 65 2.13 -16.86 -23.29
C GLU A 65 2.47 -17.58 -21.96
N GLY A 66 1.45 -17.83 -21.14
CA GLY A 66 1.64 -18.42 -19.81
C GLY A 66 2.09 -17.44 -18.71
N GLY A 67 2.43 -16.19 -19.06
CA GLY A 67 2.82 -15.18 -18.08
C GLY A 67 1.70 -14.84 -17.09
N ARG A 68 2.08 -14.54 -15.84
CA ARG A 68 1.19 -14.00 -14.81
C ARG A 68 0.72 -12.60 -15.22
N PRO A 69 -0.59 -12.30 -15.22
CA PRO A 69 -1.08 -10.93 -15.39
C PRO A 69 -0.47 -9.97 -14.36
N CYS A 70 -0.06 -8.79 -14.81
CA CYS A 70 0.50 -7.75 -13.94
C CYS A 70 -0.25 -6.43 -14.16
N ALA A 71 -0.84 -5.86 -13.11
CA ALA A 71 -1.38 -4.51 -13.13
C ALA A 71 -0.34 -3.52 -12.60
N VAL A 72 -0.10 -2.45 -13.34
CA VAL A 72 0.81 -1.38 -12.97
C VAL A 72 0.00 -0.15 -12.54
N LEU A 73 0.19 0.26 -11.29
CA LEU A 73 -0.49 1.37 -10.64
C LEU A 73 0.20 2.70 -10.93
N ILE A 74 -0.55 3.64 -11.51
CA ILE A 74 -0.09 4.97 -11.88
C ILE A 74 -0.76 6.02 -11.02
N ASN A 75 0.03 6.85 -10.33
CA ASN A 75 -0.43 8.14 -9.80
C ASN A 75 -0.01 9.26 -10.76
N THR A 76 -0.99 9.88 -11.44
CA THR A 76 -0.76 10.94 -12.42
C THR A 76 -0.54 12.32 -11.80
N ALA A 77 -0.68 12.48 -10.49
CA ALA A 77 -0.37 13.72 -9.79
C ALA A 77 1.15 13.91 -9.56
N GLY A 78 1.94 12.85 -9.75
CA GLY A 78 3.40 12.88 -9.53
C GLY A 78 3.82 12.84 -8.05
N GLY A 79 2.86 12.61 -7.14
CA GLY A 79 3.02 12.47 -5.71
C GLY A 79 1.78 12.98 -4.97
N LEU A 80 1.82 12.94 -3.64
CA LEU A 80 0.78 13.44 -2.75
C LEU A 80 1.29 14.66 -2.01
N ALA A 81 0.57 15.76 -2.13
CA ALA A 81 0.74 16.92 -1.30
C ALA A 81 -0.25 16.89 -0.14
N GLU A 82 -0.02 17.81 0.79
CA GLU A 82 -0.96 18.14 1.85
C GLU A 82 -2.43 18.18 1.36
N GLY A 83 -3.32 17.44 2.03
CA GLY A 83 -4.76 17.38 1.73
C GLY A 83 -5.17 16.42 0.62
N ASP A 84 -4.20 15.83 -0.08
CA ASP A 84 -4.47 14.79 -1.07
C ASP A 84 -4.90 13.47 -0.40
N SER A 85 -5.70 12.69 -1.11
CA SER A 85 -6.16 11.39 -0.63
C SER A 85 -6.21 10.35 -1.74
N VAL A 86 -5.75 9.15 -1.44
CA VAL A 86 -5.76 8.02 -2.35
C VAL A 86 -6.48 6.85 -1.71
N ARG A 87 -7.40 6.23 -2.47
CA ARG A 87 -8.08 4.99 -2.10
C ARG A 87 -7.84 3.92 -3.17
N GLN A 88 -7.29 2.79 -2.75
CA GLN A 88 -6.97 1.67 -3.62
C GLN A 88 -7.66 0.41 -3.11
N SER A 89 -8.28 -0.32 -4.01
CA SER A 89 -8.76 -1.65 -3.72
C SER A 89 -8.46 -2.64 -4.82
N VAL A 90 -8.03 -3.83 -4.41
CA VAL A 90 -7.73 -4.92 -5.33
C VAL A 90 -8.35 -6.20 -4.80
N ARG A 91 -9.05 -6.91 -5.69
CA ARG A 91 -9.61 -8.23 -5.43
C ARG A 91 -8.99 -9.25 -6.38
N TRP A 92 -8.39 -10.28 -5.81
CA TRP A 92 -8.06 -11.52 -6.51
C TRP A 92 -9.18 -12.51 -6.22
N ALA A 93 -10.03 -12.78 -7.21
CA ALA A 93 -11.12 -13.75 -7.06
C ALA A 93 -10.56 -15.18 -6.97
N ALA A 94 -11.43 -16.14 -6.60
CA ALA A 94 -11.02 -17.53 -6.43
C ALA A 94 -10.26 -18.08 -7.65
N GLU A 95 -9.22 -18.87 -7.36
CA GLU A 95 -8.35 -19.53 -8.35
C GLU A 95 -7.72 -18.57 -9.39
N THR A 96 -7.53 -17.29 -9.04
CA THR A 96 -6.82 -16.33 -9.90
C THR A 96 -5.36 -16.20 -9.52
N SER A 97 -4.53 -15.82 -10.50
CA SER A 97 -3.14 -15.46 -10.28
C SER A 97 -2.82 -14.13 -10.93
N ALA A 98 -2.35 -13.15 -10.15
CA ALA A 98 -1.94 -11.85 -10.69
C ALA A 98 -1.04 -11.07 -9.75
N THR A 99 -0.22 -10.20 -10.33
CA THR A 99 0.61 -9.22 -9.63
C THR A 99 0.01 -7.83 -9.76
N VAL A 100 0.09 -7.04 -8.71
CA VAL A 100 -0.16 -5.60 -8.75
C VAL A 100 1.08 -4.89 -8.23
N THR A 101 1.63 -3.98 -9.03
CA THR A 101 2.85 -3.22 -8.74
C THR A 101 2.70 -1.76 -9.13
N GLY A 102 3.68 -0.91 -8.83
CA GLY A 102 3.73 0.49 -9.29
C GLY A 102 4.83 0.71 -10.33
N GLN A 103 4.69 1.70 -11.21
CA GLN A 103 5.80 2.08 -12.11
C GLN A 103 6.85 2.97 -11.47
N ALA A 104 6.50 3.64 -10.37
CA ALA A 104 7.35 4.63 -9.73
C ALA A 104 7.02 4.73 -8.25
N ALA A 105 7.99 5.17 -7.47
CA ALA A 105 7.80 5.49 -6.06
C ALA A 105 6.69 6.54 -5.88
N GLU A 106 5.85 6.32 -4.87
CA GLU A 106 4.89 7.31 -4.42
C GLU A 106 5.64 8.37 -3.60
N LYS A 107 5.49 9.66 -3.95
CA LYS A 107 6.22 10.74 -3.28
C LYS A 107 5.27 11.49 -2.39
N VAL A 108 5.61 11.67 -1.12
CA VAL A 108 4.85 12.53 -0.23
C VAL A 108 5.62 13.82 -0.01
N TYR A 109 5.06 14.92 -0.50
CA TYR A 109 5.64 16.24 -0.39
C TYR A 109 5.45 16.84 1.00
N ARG A 110 6.17 17.94 1.23
CA ARG A 110 6.05 18.78 2.43
C ARG A 110 4.59 19.16 2.69
N ALA A 111 4.19 19.01 3.95
CA ALA A 111 2.97 19.56 4.49
C ALA A 111 3.23 20.87 5.24
N LEU A 112 2.24 21.76 5.22
CA LEU A 112 2.25 23.06 5.91
C LEU A 112 1.46 23.00 7.23
N SER A 113 0.29 22.36 7.23
CA SER A 113 -0.64 22.24 8.35
C SER A 113 -1.28 20.85 8.50
N HIS A 114 -1.48 20.08 7.43
CA HIS A 114 -2.19 18.79 7.47
C HIS A 114 -1.56 17.72 6.58
N GLY A 115 -1.87 16.46 6.86
CA GLY A 115 -1.34 15.34 6.12
C GLY A 115 -2.11 15.00 4.84
N CYS A 116 -1.56 14.04 4.11
CA CYS A 116 -2.26 13.29 3.08
C CYS A 116 -2.62 11.89 3.58
N ARG A 117 -3.46 11.19 2.82
CA ARG A 117 -3.95 9.86 3.20
C ARG A 117 -3.82 8.85 2.06
N ILE A 118 -3.42 7.63 2.41
CA ILE A 118 -3.47 6.46 1.52
C ILE A 118 -4.28 5.36 2.24
N ASP A 119 -5.38 4.93 1.62
CA ASP A 119 -6.20 3.80 2.05
C ASP A 119 -6.07 2.65 1.06
N THR A 120 -5.55 1.51 1.50
CA THR A 120 -5.38 0.30 0.68
C THR A 120 -6.21 -0.85 1.24
N GLN A 121 -7.03 -1.47 0.39
CA GLN A 121 -7.78 -2.67 0.71
C GLN A 121 -7.50 -3.79 -0.28
N LEU A 122 -7.04 -4.93 0.22
CA LEU A 122 -6.75 -6.12 -0.56
C LEU A 122 -7.67 -7.26 -0.14
N ARG A 123 -8.29 -7.96 -1.10
CA ARG A 123 -9.04 -9.21 -0.86
C ARG A 123 -8.47 -10.33 -1.71
N VAL A 124 -8.05 -11.40 -1.08
CA VAL A 124 -7.53 -12.61 -1.73
C VAL A 124 -8.47 -13.76 -1.39
N GLU A 125 -9.15 -14.27 -2.41
CA GLU A 125 -10.13 -15.35 -2.26
C GLU A 125 -9.47 -16.73 -2.38
N GLN A 126 -10.22 -17.76 -1.98
CA GLN A 126 -9.72 -19.13 -1.90
C GLN A 126 -9.00 -19.59 -3.19
N GLY A 127 -7.83 -20.22 -3.02
CA GLY A 127 -7.02 -20.73 -4.12
C GLY A 127 -6.34 -19.66 -4.96
N ALA A 128 -6.51 -18.37 -4.66
CA ALA A 128 -5.83 -17.31 -5.39
C ALA A 128 -4.35 -17.20 -4.99
N ASP A 129 -3.54 -16.80 -5.97
CA ASP A 129 -2.13 -16.47 -5.85
C ASP A 129 -1.92 -14.99 -6.19
N ALA A 130 -1.77 -14.18 -5.15
CA ALA A 130 -1.80 -12.74 -5.22
C ALA A 130 -0.45 -12.12 -4.83
N GLU A 131 0.02 -11.19 -5.65
CA GLU A 131 1.20 -10.39 -5.33
C GLU A 131 0.83 -8.90 -5.29
N TRP A 132 1.07 -8.24 -4.15
CA TRP A 132 0.97 -6.81 -3.95
C TRP A 132 2.37 -6.24 -3.72
N LEU A 133 2.96 -5.71 -4.78
CA LEU A 133 4.35 -5.26 -4.83
C LEU A 133 4.45 -3.82 -5.33
N PRO A 134 3.77 -2.85 -4.69
CA PRO A 134 3.95 -1.44 -5.04
C PRO A 134 5.42 -1.03 -4.85
N GLN A 135 5.83 0.01 -5.59
CA GLN A 135 7.10 0.68 -5.32
C GLN A 135 7.05 1.38 -3.96
N GLU A 136 8.22 1.76 -3.45
CA GLU A 136 8.36 2.44 -2.17
C GLU A 136 7.61 3.77 -2.10
N THR A 137 7.24 4.17 -0.88
CA THR A 137 6.74 5.51 -0.59
C THR A 137 7.88 6.36 -0.04
N ILE A 138 8.24 7.44 -0.74
CA ILE A 138 9.31 8.36 -0.34
C ILE A 138 8.68 9.58 0.35
N LEU A 139 8.93 9.74 1.64
CA LEU A 139 8.50 10.90 2.43
C LEU A 139 9.58 11.98 2.37
N PHE A 140 9.23 13.17 1.90
CA PHE A 140 10.17 14.31 1.91
C PHE A 140 10.23 14.92 3.31
N ASP A 141 11.20 15.81 3.55
CA ASP A 141 11.24 16.55 4.81
C ASP A 141 9.96 17.41 4.99
N CYS A 142 9.44 17.39 6.21
CA CYS A 142 8.13 17.93 6.61
C CYS A 142 6.90 17.24 5.99
N ALA A 143 7.04 16.04 5.41
CA ALA A 143 5.88 15.25 4.97
C ALA A 143 5.01 14.81 6.17
N ARG A 144 3.70 14.70 5.93
CA ARG A 144 2.74 14.18 6.91
C ARG A 144 1.82 13.15 6.21
N LEU A 145 1.98 11.86 6.51
CA LEU A 145 1.24 10.77 5.85
C LEU A 145 0.51 9.87 6.86
N ALA A 146 -0.77 9.62 6.59
CA ALA A 146 -1.55 8.55 7.21
C ALA A 146 -1.78 7.45 6.19
N ARG A 147 -1.20 6.28 6.39
CA ARG A 147 -1.38 5.10 5.54
C ARG A 147 -2.09 3.99 6.31
N GLU A 148 -3.13 3.44 5.69
CA GLU A 148 -3.87 2.30 6.21
C GLU A 148 -3.95 1.21 5.16
N THR A 149 -3.43 0.03 5.49
CA THR A 149 -3.49 -1.16 4.64
C THR A 149 -4.26 -2.26 5.35
N ARG A 150 -5.34 -2.73 4.70
CA ARG A 150 -6.15 -3.86 5.15
C ARG A 150 -6.11 -4.97 4.14
N ILE A 151 -5.76 -6.16 4.63
CA ILE A 151 -5.62 -7.36 3.80
C ILE A 151 -6.57 -8.42 4.34
N LEU A 152 -7.48 -8.87 3.49
CA LEU A 152 -8.48 -9.88 3.79
C LEU A 152 -8.13 -11.14 3.00
N LEU A 153 -7.81 -12.21 3.70
CA LEU A 153 -7.43 -13.50 3.14
C LEU A 153 -8.50 -14.53 3.46
N ASP A 154 -8.89 -15.32 2.47
CA ASP A 154 -9.66 -16.55 2.70
C ASP A 154 -8.72 -17.69 3.17
N ALA A 155 -9.31 -18.89 3.36
CA ALA A 155 -8.54 -20.13 3.52
C ALA A 155 -7.76 -20.43 2.22
N ASP A 156 -6.63 -21.12 2.36
CA ASP A 156 -5.90 -21.69 1.22
C ASP A 156 -5.54 -20.69 0.11
N VAL A 157 -4.95 -19.56 0.52
CA VAL A 157 -4.43 -18.55 -0.40
C VAL A 157 -2.90 -18.54 -0.41
N THR A 158 -2.32 -18.05 -1.50
CA THR A 158 -0.93 -17.59 -1.55
C THR A 158 -0.94 -16.07 -1.72
N PHE A 159 -0.34 -15.36 -0.77
CA PHE A 159 -0.22 -13.91 -0.83
C PHE A 159 1.22 -13.50 -0.55
N LEU A 160 1.79 -12.66 -1.42
CA LEU A 160 3.03 -11.93 -1.19
C LEU A 160 2.73 -10.43 -1.21
N GLY A 161 3.03 -9.74 -0.11
CA GLY A 161 2.89 -8.30 0.03
C GLY A 161 4.22 -7.65 0.38
N LEU A 162 4.49 -6.49 -0.21
CA LEU A 162 5.59 -5.61 0.18
C LEU A 162 5.05 -4.19 0.37
N GLU A 163 5.41 -3.57 1.48
CA GLU A 163 5.29 -2.13 1.64
C GLU A 163 6.61 -1.56 2.14
N ALA A 164 7.19 -0.64 1.37
CA ALA A 164 8.45 0.04 1.69
C ALA A 164 8.22 1.54 1.89
N VAL A 165 9.00 2.11 2.81
CA VAL A 165 9.03 3.53 3.12
C VAL A 165 10.48 4.01 3.09
N VAL A 166 10.72 5.14 2.44
CA VAL A 166 12.00 5.84 2.42
C VAL A 166 11.83 7.22 3.05
N LEU A 167 12.71 7.58 3.98
CA LEU A 167 12.66 8.78 4.80
C LEU A 167 13.66 9.83 4.27
N GLY A 168 13.18 10.67 3.36
CA GLY A 168 13.94 11.70 2.67
C GLY A 168 14.52 11.23 1.34
N ARG A 169 14.96 12.18 0.52
CA ARG A 169 15.62 11.92 -0.77
C ARG A 169 17.13 11.80 -0.58
N ALA A 170 17.58 10.60 -0.18
CA ALA A 170 19.00 10.33 0.08
C ALA A 170 19.93 10.72 -1.10
N ALA A 171 19.51 10.45 -2.34
CA ALA A 171 20.26 10.83 -3.55
C ALA A 171 20.39 12.36 -3.75
N MET A 172 19.54 13.16 -3.10
CA MET A 172 19.59 14.62 -3.09
C MET A 172 20.16 15.18 -1.77
N GLY A 173 20.72 14.33 -0.90
CA GLY A 173 21.23 14.73 0.41
C GLY A 173 20.14 15.11 1.42
N GLU A 174 18.87 14.82 1.14
CA GLU A 174 17.76 15.10 2.06
C GLU A 174 17.48 13.90 2.96
N ARG A 175 17.29 14.18 4.25
CA ARG A 175 16.72 13.27 5.25
C ARG A 175 15.42 13.87 5.76
N MET A 176 14.45 13.04 6.11
CA MET A 176 13.24 13.51 6.78
C MET A 176 13.56 13.79 8.25
N ALA A 177 13.88 15.04 8.57
CA ALA A 177 14.12 15.47 9.94
C ALA A 177 12.80 15.76 10.64
N HIS A 178 11.88 16.47 9.97
CA HIS A 178 10.59 16.84 10.54
C HIS A 178 9.46 16.16 9.79
N GLY A 179 8.36 15.87 10.48
CA GLY A 179 7.13 15.42 9.85
C GLY A 179 6.36 14.42 10.68
N ALA A 180 5.47 13.69 10.03
CA ALA A 180 4.68 12.64 10.65
C ALA A 180 4.43 11.47 9.68
N LEU A 181 4.59 10.25 10.16
CA LEU A 181 4.16 9.02 9.49
C LEU A 181 3.33 8.23 10.48
N GLY A 182 2.06 8.01 10.16
CA GLY A 182 1.24 7.00 10.79
C GLY A 182 0.94 5.91 9.79
N ASP A 183 1.52 4.73 9.99
CA ASP A 183 1.41 3.61 9.06
C ASP A 183 0.82 2.40 9.78
N ARG A 184 -0.21 1.80 9.21
CA ARG A 184 -0.99 0.75 9.86
C ARG A 184 -1.32 -0.35 8.88
N MET A 185 -0.92 -1.58 9.21
CA MET A 185 -1.24 -2.76 8.43
C MET A 185 -2.01 -3.76 9.28
N ARG A 186 -3.13 -4.28 8.76
CA ARG A 186 -3.91 -5.33 9.40
C ARG A 186 -4.24 -6.43 8.40
N ILE A 187 -3.90 -7.66 8.75
CA ILE A 187 -4.15 -8.84 7.92
C ILE A 187 -5.10 -9.76 8.67
N TYR A 188 -6.18 -10.11 7.99
CA TYR A 188 -7.21 -11.01 8.49
C TYR A 188 -7.22 -12.26 7.63
N ARG A 189 -7.34 -13.43 8.27
CA ARG A 189 -7.64 -14.69 7.59
C ARG A 189 -8.96 -15.23 8.10
N ASN A 190 -9.92 -15.47 7.20
CA ASN A 190 -11.27 -15.92 7.54
C ASN A 190 -11.92 -15.07 8.64
N GLY A 191 -11.80 -13.74 8.53
CA GLY A 191 -12.32 -12.79 9.50
C GLY A 191 -11.52 -12.64 10.80
N ARG A 192 -10.54 -13.51 11.08
CA ARG A 192 -9.68 -13.42 12.27
C ARG A 192 -8.42 -12.60 11.97
N LEU A 193 -8.10 -11.63 12.82
CA LEU A 193 -6.83 -10.88 12.75
C LEU A 193 -5.65 -11.83 13.00
N ILE A 194 -4.70 -11.89 12.07
CA ILE A 194 -3.50 -12.73 12.15
C ILE A 194 -2.20 -11.92 12.17
N TYR A 195 -2.23 -10.67 11.74
CA TYR A 195 -1.09 -9.75 11.79
C TYR A 195 -1.59 -8.32 11.96
N ALA A 196 -0.90 -7.58 12.82
CA ALA A 196 -1.13 -6.15 13.01
C ALA A 196 0.23 -5.46 13.19
N ASP A 197 0.45 -4.43 12.38
CA ASP A 197 1.57 -3.52 12.52
C ASP A 197 1.06 -2.07 12.60
N ALA A 198 1.73 -1.28 13.42
CA ALA A 198 1.38 0.12 13.65
C ALA A 198 2.64 0.92 13.97
N LEU A 199 3.12 1.67 12.98
CA LEU A 199 4.23 2.59 13.12
C LEU A 199 3.73 4.01 13.28
N ALA A 200 4.31 4.73 14.23
CA ALA A 200 4.11 6.16 14.41
C ALA A 200 5.48 6.85 14.57
N LEU A 201 5.81 7.73 13.62
CA LEU A 201 6.95 8.62 13.68
C LEU A 201 6.41 10.05 13.65
N GLU A 202 6.76 10.90 14.61
CA GLU A 202 6.35 12.30 14.64
C GLU A 202 7.40 13.16 15.33
N GLY A 203 7.62 14.38 14.83
CA GLY A 203 8.60 15.31 15.36
C GLY A 203 9.95 15.14 14.66
N ASP A 204 11.03 15.00 15.43
CA ASP A 204 12.39 14.79 14.91
C ASP A 204 12.59 13.32 14.49
N VAL A 205 12.09 12.99 13.30
CA VAL A 205 12.09 11.64 12.73
C VAL A 205 13.52 11.13 12.51
N ASP A 206 14.44 11.99 12.10
CA ASP A 206 15.82 11.59 11.85
C ASP A 206 16.54 11.21 13.16
N ALA A 207 16.37 12.01 14.23
CA ALA A 207 16.91 11.65 15.54
C ALA A 207 16.28 10.36 16.10
N MET A 208 14.98 10.14 15.88
CA MET A 208 14.32 8.88 16.25
C MET A 208 14.94 7.68 15.52
N MET A 209 15.11 7.76 14.20
CA MET A 209 15.63 6.66 13.39
C MET A 209 17.09 6.31 13.68
N ARG A 210 17.89 7.25 14.22
CA ARG A 210 19.26 6.96 14.70
C ARG A 210 19.31 6.06 15.93
N ARG A 211 18.21 5.92 16.69
CA ARG A 211 18.14 5.02 17.84
C ARG A 211 18.18 3.56 17.37
N SER A 212 19.04 2.74 17.97
CA SER A 212 19.21 1.33 17.60
C SER A 212 17.93 0.50 17.69
N ALA A 213 17.04 0.81 18.64
CA ALA A 213 15.77 0.11 18.83
C ALA A 213 14.68 0.48 17.80
N ILE A 214 14.91 1.49 16.95
CA ILE A 214 13.95 1.95 15.94
C ILE A 214 14.50 1.65 14.55
N GLY A 215 15.55 2.37 14.14
CA GLY A 215 16.09 2.27 12.79
C GLY A 215 17.60 2.02 12.73
N GLY A 216 18.33 2.19 13.83
CA GLY A 216 19.79 2.04 13.82
C GLY A 216 20.50 2.94 12.80
N GLY A 217 19.90 4.08 12.45
CA GLY A 217 20.40 5.01 11.43
C GLY A 217 19.88 4.76 10.02
N ALA A 218 19.05 3.73 9.79
CA ALA A 218 18.46 3.44 8.49
C ALA A 218 17.56 4.57 7.98
N GLY A 219 17.68 4.87 6.68
CA GLY A 219 16.83 5.86 5.98
C GLY A 219 15.64 5.23 5.25
N ALA A 220 15.45 3.91 5.37
CA ALA A 220 14.35 3.19 4.74
C ALA A 220 13.96 1.99 5.60
N MET A 221 12.72 1.55 5.44
CA MET A 221 12.18 0.34 6.08
C MET A 221 11.19 -0.33 5.14
N ALA A 222 11.03 -1.64 5.30
CA ALA A 222 10.08 -2.41 4.52
C ALA A 222 9.44 -3.50 5.37
N VAL A 223 8.16 -3.75 5.13
CA VAL A 223 7.43 -4.91 5.63
C VAL A 223 7.14 -5.81 4.44
N ILE A 224 7.66 -7.04 4.50
CA ILE A 224 7.37 -8.10 3.54
C ILE A 224 6.55 -9.17 4.25
N VAL A 225 5.42 -9.53 3.67
CA VAL A 225 4.54 -10.58 4.20
C VAL A 225 4.34 -11.64 3.14
N HIS A 226 4.66 -12.88 3.48
CA HIS A 226 4.24 -14.04 2.71
C HIS A 226 3.26 -14.89 3.53
N ALA A 227 2.03 -15.00 3.05
CA ALA A 227 0.98 -15.80 3.68
C ALA A 227 0.56 -16.95 2.76
N SER A 228 0.95 -18.17 3.11
CA SER A 228 0.57 -19.40 2.41
C SER A 228 0.72 -20.61 3.32
N ALA A 229 0.20 -21.77 2.90
CA ALA A 229 0.47 -23.04 3.60
C ALA A 229 1.96 -23.42 3.59
N ARG A 230 2.76 -22.84 2.67
CA ARG A 230 4.18 -23.11 2.52
C ARG A 230 5.08 -22.14 3.31
N ALA A 231 4.51 -21.11 3.93
CA ALA A 231 5.28 -20.02 4.53
C ALA A 231 6.34 -20.50 5.54
N ALA A 232 5.98 -21.46 6.41
CA ALA A 232 6.93 -22.02 7.38
C ALA A 232 8.14 -22.71 6.73
N ALA A 233 7.92 -23.42 5.62
CA ALA A 233 8.98 -24.10 4.88
C ALA A 233 9.91 -23.14 4.13
N LEU A 234 9.47 -21.90 3.87
CA LEU A 234 10.26 -20.87 3.19
C LEU A 234 11.08 -20.01 4.14
N LEU A 235 10.85 -20.10 5.47
CA LEU A 235 11.45 -19.18 6.43
C LEU A 235 12.98 -19.25 6.47
N GLU A 236 13.54 -20.46 6.54
CA GLU A 236 15.00 -20.63 6.66
C GLU A 236 15.74 -20.23 5.37
N PRO A 237 15.31 -20.64 4.16
CA PRO A 237 15.89 -20.14 2.93
C PRO A 237 15.88 -18.61 2.81
N VAL A 238 14.81 -17.94 3.25
CA VAL A 238 14.69 -16.48 3.20
C VAL A 238 15.66 -15.79 4.17
N ARG A 239 15.99 -16.41 5.31
CA ARG A 239 16.95 -15.83 6.28
C ARG A 239 18.41 -15.94 5.82
N GLN A 240 18.70 -16.87 4.92
CA GLN A 240 20.04 -17.14 4.42
C GLN A 240 20.35 -16.40 3.11
N ALA A 241 19.33 -15.86 2.45
CA ALA A 241 19.45 -15.07 1.22
C ALA A 241 19.91 -13.64 1.51
#